data_AF-A0A960EH60-F1
#
_entry.id   AF-A0A960EH60-F1
#
_cell.length_a   1.000
_cell.length_b   1.000
_cell.length_c   1.000
_cell.angle_alpha   90.00
_cell.angle_beta   90.00
_cell.angle_gamma   90.00
#
_symmetry.space_group_name_H-M   'P 1'
#
loop_
_entity.id
_entity.type
_entity.pdbx_description
1 polymer ?
#
loop_
_entity_poly.entity_id
_entity_poly.type
_entity_poly.pdbx_seq_one_letter_code
_entity_poly.pdbx_strand_id
1 'polypeptide(L)' 'MTSESFAERIRTAYTSEGTTIDVGRAMLDDTTHADAAIQIPTAMCNRHGLIAGATGTGKTVTLQVLA' A
#
# COMPACT_ATOMS: atom_id res chain seq x y z
N MET A 1 16.34 11.01 -3.88
CA MET A 1 15.42 10.96 -2.72
C MET A 1 16.07 10.07 -1.68
N THR A 2 16.17 10.50 -0.43
CA THR A 2 16.74 9.64 0.63
C THR A 2 15.70 8.61 1.07
N SER A 3 16.16 7.46 1.57
CA SER A 3 15.29 6.42 2.14
C SER A 3 14.31 6.98 3.19
N GLU A 4 14.80 7.85 4.07
CA GLU A 4 14.00 8.45 5.15
C GLU A 4 12.89 9.37 4.59
N SER A 5 13.24 10.28 3.68
CA SER A 5 12.27 11.18 3.03
C SER A 5 11.24 10.43 2.18
N PHE A 6 11.60 9.27 1.63
CA PHE A 6 10.66 8.39 0.93
C PHE A 6 9.63 7.78 1.88
N ALA A 7 10.10 7.13 2.95
CA ALA A 7 9.23 6.43 3.88
C ALA A 7 8.27 7.38 4.60
N GLU A 8 8.76 8.55 5.03
CA GLU A 8 7.94 9.60 5.63
C GLU A 8 6.85 10.09 4.67
N ARG A 9 7.20 10.35 3.40
CA ARG A 9 6.24 10.80 2.39
C ARG A 9 5.14 9.78 2.16
N ILE A 10 5.48 8.50 2.06
CA ILE A 10 4.50 7.42 1.87
C ILE A 10 3.61 7.32 3.11
N ARG A 11 4.19 7.23 4.31
CA ARG A 11 3.43 7.10 5.56
C ARG A 11 2.43 8.24 5.72
N THR A 12 2.86 9.46 5.42
CA THR A 12 1.99 10.66 5.48
C THR A 12 0.87 10.59 4.44
N ALA A 13 1.17 10.17 3.20
CA ALA A 13 0.18 10.08 2.12
C ALA A 13 -0.90 9.01 2.35
N TYR A 14 -0.58 7.94 3.07
CA TYR A 14 -1.49 6.83 3.39
C TYR A 14 -2.04 6.88 4.82
N THR A 15 -1.75 7.95 5.57
CA THR A 15 -2.39 8.18 6.87
C THR A 15 -3.86 8.55 6.64
N SER A 16 -4.76 7.87 7.35
CA SER A 16 -6.18 8.15 7.30
C SER A 16 -6.83 7.98 8.66
N GLU A 17 -7.93 8.71 8.88
CA GLU A 17 -8.75 8.56 10.08
C GLU A 17 -9.63 7.31 10.01
N GLY A 18 -10.02 6.79 11.18
CA GLY A 18 -10.92 5.64 11.30
C GLY A 18 -10.22 4.29 11.16
N THR A 19 -11.01 3.24 10.91
CA THR A 19 -10.50 1.87 10.76
C THR A 19 -9.88 1.69 9.38
N THR A 20 -8.71 1.07 9.33
CA THR A 20 -7.98 0.81 8.09
C THR A 20 -7.69 -0.67 7.91
N ILE A 21 -7.48 -1.07 6.65
CA ILE A 21 -6.92 -2.36 6.26
C ILE A 21 -5.45 -2.13 5.93
N ASP A 22 -4.56 -2.95 6.51
CA ASP A 22 -3.15 -2.97 6.14
C ASP A 22 -2.96 -3.74 4.82
N VAL A 23 -2.40 -3.08 3.81
CA VAL A 23 -2.23 -3.64 2.46
C VAL A 23 -0.78 -4.01 2.17
N GLY A 24 0.18 -3.39 2.87
CA GLY A 24 1.60 -3.68 2.67
C GLY A 24 2.53 -2.52 2.98
N ARG A 25 3.76 -2.59 2.46
CA ARG A 25 4.83 -1.61 2.67
C ARG A 25 5.37 -1.12 1.33
N ALA A 26 5.78 0.14 1.27
CA ALA A 26 6.39 0.68 0.07
C ALA A 26 7.83 0.16 -0.12
N MET A 27 8.20 -0.01 -1.39
CA MET A 27 9.54 -0.38 -1.81
C MET A 27 10.18 0.74 -2.63
N LEU A 28 11.49 0.95 -2.44
CA LEU A 28 12.33 1.83 -3.24
C LEU A 28 13.66 1.12 -3.48
N ASP A 29 14.11 1.07 -4.74
CA ASP A 29 15.39 0.43 -5.12
C ASP A 29 15.55 -0.99 -4.55
N ASP A 30 14.51 -1.81 -4.74
CA ASP A 30 14.38 -3.20 -4.23
C ASP A 30 14.45 -3.35 -2.70
N THR A 31 14.48 -2.24 -1.96
CA THR A 31 14.46 -2.22 -0.51
C THR A 31 13.04 -1.98 -0.01
N THR A 32 12.56 -2.85 0.89
CA THR A 32 11.26 -2.66 1.56
C THR A 32 11.43 -1.77 2.77
N HIS A 33 10.65 -0.69 2.86
CA HIS A 33 10.67 0.24 4.00
C HIS A 33 9.55 -0.11 4.97
N ALA A 34 9.91 -0.77 6.08
CA ALA A 34 8.95 -1.31 7.05
C ALA A 34 8.06 -0.24 7.73
N ASP A 35 8.55 1.00 7.79
CA ASP A 35 7.88 2.17 8.36
C ASP A 35 7.02 2.95 7.35
N ALA A 36 7.07 2.58 6.07
CA ALA A 36 6.28 3.13 4.98
C ALA A 36 5.00 2.30 4.77
N ALA A 37 4.11 2.31 5.78
CA ALA A 37 2.86 1.56 5.76
C ALA A 37 1.89 2.07 4.68
N ILE A 38 1.28 1.14 3.95
CA ILE A 38 0.22 1.37 2.97
C ILE A 38 -1.08 0.84 3.57
N GLN A 39 -2.02 1.74 3.83
CA GLN A 39 -3.30 1.41 4.45
C GLN A 39 -4.46 1.97 3.63
N ILE A 40 -5.61 1.29 3.66
CA ILE A 40 -6.84 1.73 3.02
C ILE A 40 -7.93 1.91 4.09
N PRO A 41 -8.61 3.06 4.20
CA PRO A 41 -9.76 3.20 5.08
C PRO A 41 -10.85 2.20 4.70
N THR A 42 -11.43 1.49 5.66
CA THR A 42 -12.49 0.50 5.39
C THR A 42 -13.71 1.12 4.71
N ALA A 43 -13.99 2.40 4.98
CA ALA A 43 -15.03 3.18 4.32
C ALA A 43 -14.83 3.37 2.79
N MET A 44 -13.61 3.11 2.28
CA MET A 44 -13.29 3.17 0.86
C MET A 44 -13.39 1.81 0.17
N CYS A 45 -13.47 0.70 0.93
CA CYS A 45 -13.49 -0.65 0.38
C CYS A 45 -14.79 -1.02 -0.35
N ASN A 46 -15.86 -0.23 -0.19
CA ASN A 46 -17.11 -0.38 -0.94
C ASN A 46 -17.11 0.40 -2.28
N ARG A 47 -15.99 1.03 -2.65
CA ARG A 47 -15.80 1.73 -3.93
C ARG A 47 -15.00 0.84 -4.89
N HIS A 48 -15.11 1.12 -6.19
CA HIS A 48 -14.28 0.44 -7.18
C HIS A 48 -12.80 0.79 -7.00
N GLY A 49 -11.96 -0.24 -6.92
CA GLY A 49 -10.50 -0.13 -6.87
C GLY A 49 -9.83 -0.67 -8.14
N LEU A 50 -8.56 -0.32 -8.35
CA LEU A 50 -7.75 -0.78 -9.47
C LEU A 50 -6.47 -1.44 -8.94
N ILE A 51 -6.24 -2.70 -9.31
CA ILE A 51 -4.96 -3.39 -9.14
C ILE A 51 -4.38 -3.65 -10.53
N ALA A 52 -3.26 -3.02 -10.83
CA ALA A 52 -2.61 -3.06 -12.14
C ALA A 52 -1.12 -3.44 -12.00
N GLY A 53 -0.52 -3.94 -13.09
CA GLY A 53 0.85 -4.46 -13.11
C GLY A 53 1.06 -5.48 -14.23
N ALA A 54 2.31 -5.84 -14.52
CA ALA A 54 2.66 -6.84 -15.53
C ALA A 54 2.18 -8.26 -15.13
N THR A 55 2.28 -9.22 -16.05
CA THR A 55 1.99 -10.63 -15.73
C THR A 55 3.01 -11.16 -14.72
N GLY A 56 2.55 -11.92 -13.73
CA GLY A 56 3.42 -12.46 -12.68
C GLY A 56 3.70 -11.54 -11.50
N THR A 57 3.22 -10.29 -11.49
CA THR A 57 3.46 -9.33 -10.38
C THR A 57 2.41 -9.40 -9.26
N GLY A 58 1.76 -10.56 -9.09
CA GLY A 58 0.89 -10.80 -7.94
C GLY A 58 -0.52 -10.19 -7.96
N LYS A 59 -1.01 -9.57 -9.06
CA LYS A 59 -2.35 -8.95 -9.10
C LYS A 59 -3.49 -9.82 -8.54
N THR A 60 -3.55 -11.09 -8.93
CA THR A 60 -4.56 -12.06 -8.43
C THR A 60 -4.33 -12.40 -6.97
N VAL A 61 -3.07 -12.59 -6.56
CA VAL A 61 -2.71 -12.89 -5.17
C VAL A 61 -3.05 -11.72 -4.25
N THR A 62 -2.82 -10.47 -4.70
CA THR A 62 -3.21 -9.27 -3.96
C THR A 62 -4.72 -9.23 -3.68
N LEU A 63 -5.56 -9.54 -4.68
CA LEU A 63 -7.00 -9.63 -4.46
C LEU A 63 -7.38 -10.75 -3.49
N GLN A 64 -6.73 -11.90 -3.59
CA GLN A 64 -6.99 -13.05 -2.70
C GLN A 64 -6.60 -12.79 -1.24
N VAL A 65 -5.60 -11.96 -0.99
CA VAL A 65 -5.18 -11.60 0.38
C VAL A 65 -6.11 -10.54 0.99
N LEU A 66 -6.72 -9.69 0.16
CA LEU A 66 -7.66 -8.66 0.61
C LEU A 66 -9.07 -9.18 0.92
N ALA A 67 -9.45 -10.35 0.40
CA ALA A 67 -10.80 -10.94 0.47
C ALA A 67 -10.82 -12.20 1.33
#